data_AF-F3GJ28-F1
#
_entry.id   AF-F3GJ28-F1
#
_cell.length_a   1.000
_cell.length_b   1.000
_cell.length_c   1.000
_cell.angle_alpha   90.00
_cell.angle_beta   90.00
_cell.angle_gamma   90.00
#
_symmetry.space_group_name_H-M   'P 1'
#
loop_
_entity.id
_entity.type
_entity.pdbx_description
1 polymer ?
#
loop_
_entity_poly.entity_id
_entity_poly.type
_entity_poly.pdbx_seq_one_letter_code
_entity_poly.pdbx_strand_id
1 'polypeptide(L)'
;AMYGADQGYQEPGFRESAVFAAKFTMAGRLVDDSLVLSSEAWFLGRVLTGKDWTRGFETDQKTVRERANTLFEGEVSSADLRELTHWTLQFLGLGDFFGEMDHHHFRFRSQPVKPDKPESEDDPLNSFLLDDLADVADAISRGVKSEPLDQYLRYHDPELRLHVDDKRASLPLMGRLMPDAYASSCWPTEHHLGLVHSQQLAVNTIQSTLADGQGLLGVNGPPGTGKTTLLRDLIAAIITSRADAFAKLRRASDAFLSDGAKLPTTVAGSNTVSGSTPHCMASKS
;
A
#
# COMPACT_ATOMS: atom_id res chain seq x y z
N ALA A 1 -32.68 -12.40 8.26
CA ALA A 1 -31.82 -11.23 8.55
C ALA A 1 -30.38 -11.65 8.35
N MET A 2 -29.65 -11.07 7.40
CA MET A 2 -28.23 -11.37 7.20
C MET A 2 -27.42 -10.72 8.32
N TYR A 3 -26.74 -11.53 9.13
CA TYR A 3 -25.81 -11.06 10.14
C TYR A 3 -24.61 -10.39 9.42
N GLY A 4 -24.36 -9.10 9.68
CA GLY A 4 -23.21 -8.37 9.13
C GLY A 4 -23.43 -7.57 7.84
N ALA A 5 -24.67 -7.48 7.33
CA ALA A 5 -24.99 -6.61 6.18
C ALA A 5 -24.65 -5.12 6.45
N ASP A 6 -24.68 -4.73 7.72
CA ASP A 6 -24.50 -3.34 8.16
C ASP A 6 -23.09 -3.10 8.76
N GLN A 7 -22.22 -4.12 8.77
CA GLN A 7 -20.87 -4.06 9.33
C GLN A 7 -19.75 -4.20 8.28
N GLY A 8 -20.11 -4.21 6.99
CA GLY A 8 -19.14 -3.96 5.93
C GLY A 8 -18.63 -2.54 6.01
N TYR A 9 -17.37 -2.31 5.65
CA TYR A 9 -16.86 -0.97 5.37
C TYR A 9 -17.80 -0.31 4.35
N GLN A 10 -18.63 0.65 4.80
CA GLN A 10 -19.39 1.49 3.90
C GLN A 10 -18.45 2.58 3.43
N GLU A 11 -18.13 2.53 2.14
CA GLU A 11 -17.43 3.63 1.50
C GLU A 11 -18.30 4.89 1.67
N PRO A 12 -17.76 5.98 2.22
CA PRO A 12 -18.56 7.16 2.48
C PRO A 12 -19.18 7.66 1.17
N GLY A 13 -20.48 7.95 1.19
CA GLY A 13 -21.24 8.34 -0.01
C GLY A 13 -20.78 9.66 -0.66
N PHE A 14 -19.86 10.37 0.00
CA PHE A 14 -19.13 11.50 -0.55
C PHE A 14 -17.70 11.50 0.00
N ARG A 15 -16.73 11.92 -0.83
CA ARG A 15 -15.37 12.25 -0.39
C ARG A 15 -15.10 13.70 -0.72
N GLU A 16 -14.40 14.36 0.19
CA GLU A 16 -13.92 15.72 -0.01
C GLU A 16 -12.51 15.62 -0.57
N SER A 17 -12.27 16.32 -1.68
CA SER A 17 -10.95 16.43 -2.29
C SER A 17 -10.48 17.89 -2.22
N ALA A 18 -9.19 18.10 -2.42
CA ALA A 18 -8.56 19.41 -2.46
C ALA A 18 -7.66 19.49 -3.69
N VAL A 19 -7.48 20.73 -4.20
CA VAL A 19 -6.56 20.99 -5.31
C VAL A 19 -5.14 21.23 -4.79
N PHE A 20 -5.00 21.90 -3.65
CA PHE A 20 -3.75 22.11 -2.94
C PHE A 20 -4.01 22.39 -1.45
N ALA A 21 -2.95 22.34 -0.65
CA ALA A 21 -2.89 22.78 0.73
C ALA A 21 -1.72 23.75 0.90
N ALA A 22 -1.85 24.74 1.77
CA ALA A 22 -0.77 25.69 2.09
C ALA A 22 -0.86 26.11 3.56
N LYS A 23 0.27 26.43 4.18
CA LYS A 23 0.33 26.88 5.58
C LYS A 23 0.60 28.37 5.62
N PHE A 24 -0.09 29.08 6.51
CA PHE A 24 0.11 30.51 6.73
C PHE A 24 0.44 30.75 8.20
N THR A 25 1.32 31.72 8.44
CA THR A 25 1.62 32.23 9.78
C THR A 25 0.41 32.98 10.36
N MET A 26 0.44 33.28 11.65
CA MET A 26 -0.60 34.09 12.30
C MET A 26 -0.73 35.51 11.72
N ALA A 27 0.30 36.01 11.04
CA ALA A 27 0.27 37.29 10.33
C ALA A 27 -0.27 37.15 8.88
N GLY A 28 -0.79 35.98 8.49
CA GLY A 28 -1.29 35.74 7.14
C GLY A 28 -0.20 35.58 6.08
N ARG A 29 1.08 35.47 6.44
CA ARG A 29 2.16 35.22 5.49
C ARG A 29 2.29 33.73 5.18
N LEU A 30 2.51 33.37 3.92
CA LEU A 30 2.79 32.00 3.51
C LEU A 30 4.04 31.48 4.26
N VAL A 31 3.96 30.25 4.75
CA VAL A 31 5.14 29.55 5.27
C VAL A 31 5.91 29.00 4.08
N ASP A 32 7.22 29.28 4.02
CA ASP A 32 8.10 28.83 2.94
C ASP A 32 7.96 27.32 2.70
N ASP A 33 7.95 26.93 1.43
CA ASP A 33 7.82 25.55 0.95
C ASP A 33 6.57 24.77 1.41
N SER A 34 5.63 25.41 2.12
CA SER A 34 4.48 24.72 2.73
C SER A 34 3.36 24.35 1.77
N LEU A 35 3.41 24.83 0.52
CA LEU A 35 2.40 24.50 -0.46
C LEU A 35 2.60 23.08 -1.01
N VAL A 36 1.52 22.33 -0.97
CA VAL A 36 1.38 20.96 -1.44
C VAL A 36 0.25 20.88 -2.45
N LEU A 37 0.56 20.54 -3.69
CA LEU A 37 -0.40 20.22 -4.73
C LEU A 37 -1.00 18.83 -4.49
N SER A 38 -2.29 18.65 -4.79
CA SER A 38 -2.94 17.34 -4.76
C SER A 38 -2.54 16.50 -5.98
N SER A 39 -1.93 15.36 -5.71
CA SER A 39 -1.62 14.32 -6.70
C SER A 39 -2.87 13.75 -7.34
N GLU A 40 -4.00 13.66 -6.61
CA GLU A 40 -5.29 13.24 -7.17
C GLU A 40 -5.78 14.27 -8.21
N ALA A 41 -5.80 15.55 -7.85
CA ALA A 41 -6.21 16.61 -8.77
C ALA A 41 -5.29 16.70 -9.99
N TRP A 42 -3.97 16.59 -9.76
CA TRP A 42 -2.98 16.54 -10.81
C TRP A 42 -3.19 15.35 -11.76
N PHE A 43 -3.32 14.14 -11.22
CA PHE A 43 -3.55 12.92 -11.98
C PHE A 43 -4.83 13.02 -12.82
N LEU A 44 -5.93 13.48 -12.21
CA LEU A 44 -7.20 13.68 -12.91
C LEU A 44 -7.03 14.66 -14.09
N GLY A 45 -6.30 15.76 -13.88
CA GLY A 45 -5.98 16.71 -14.93
C GLY A 45 -5.19 16.09 -16.08
N ARG A 46 -4.17 15.27 -15.77
CA ARG A 46 -3.40 14.52 -16.77
C ARG A 46 -4.29 13.58 -17.58
N VAL A 47 -5.15 12.81 -16.92
CA VAL A 47 -6.08 11.87 -17.58
C VAL A 47 -7.07 12.60 -18.50
N LEU A 48 -7.71 13.67 -18.02
CA LEU A 48 -8.69 14.43 -18.81
C LEU A 48 -8.06 15.13 -20.02
N THR A 49 -6.80 15.56 -19.90
CA THR A 49 -6.07 16.22 -20.99
C THR A 49 -5.29 15.26 -21.88
N GLY A 50 -5.34 13.94 -21.61
CA GLY A 50 -4.61 12.92 -22.37
C GLY A 50 -3.08 13.05 -22.26
N LYS A 51 -2.59 13.69 -21.20
CA LYS A 51 -1.15 13.83 -20.92
C LYS A 51 -0.64 12.63 -20.14
N ASP A 52 0.67 12.40 -20.23
CA ASP A 52 1.34 11.43 -19.38
C ASP A 52 1.16 11.80 -17.89
N TRP A 53 0.91 10.77 -17.08
CA TRP A 53 0.63 10.85 -15.66
C TRP A 53 1.65 10.07 -14.82
N THR A 54 2.58 9.32 -15.43
CA THR A 54 3.58 8.57 -14.67
C THR A 54 4.70 9.48 -14.15
N ARG A 55 4.96 10.61 -14.83
CA ARG A 55 6.01 11.56 -14.45
C ARG A 55 5.53 13.01 -14.51
N GLY A 56 6.26 13.88 -13.82
CA GLY A 56 6.10 15.34 -13.89
C GLY A 56 5.35 15.98 -12.71
N PHE A 57 4.83 15.18 -11.77
CA PHE A 57 4.17 15.72 -10.57
C PHE A 57 5.07 16.71 -9.81
N GLU A 58 6.32 16.32 -9.52
CA GLU A 58 7.29 17.20 -8.82
C GLU A 58 7.59 18.51 -9.57
N THR A 59 7.58 18.48 -10.90
CA THR A 59 7.80 19.68 -11.72
C THR A 59 6.59 20.62 -11.63
N ASP A 60 5.39 20.08 -11.69
CA ASP A 60 4.15 20.86 -11.60
C ASP A 60 3.94 21.37 -10.17
N GLN A 61 4.22 20.56 -9.15
CA GLN A 61 4.25 20.94 -7.74
C GLN A 61 5.19 22.14 -7.51
N LYS A 62 6.41 22.09 -8.06
CA LYS A 62 7.35 23.22 -8.01
C LYS A 62 6.79 24.46 -8.70
N THR A 63 6.16 24.30 -9.86
CA THR A 63 5.58 25.41 -10.63
C THR A 63 4.44 26.09 -9.86
N VAL A 64 3.54 25.31 -9.26
CA VAL A 64 2.45 25.84 -8.43
C VAL A 64 3.00 26.53 -7.18
N ARG A 65 4.04 25.99 -6.56
CA ARG A 65 4.72 26.59 -5.41
C ARG A 65 5.37 27.93 -5.75
N GLU A 66 6.08 28.02 -6.87
CA GLU A 66 6.66 29.28 -7.35
C GLU A 66 5.59 30.34 -7.57
N ARG A 67 4.46 29.96 -8.21
CA ARG A 67 3.32 30.88 -8.40
C ARG A 67 2.75 31.36 -7.07
N ALA A 68 2.59 30.47 -6.09
CA ALA A 68 2.08 30.81 -4.77
C ALA A 68 3.02 31.75 -4.01
N ASN A 69 4.34 31.53 -4.08
CA ASN A 69 5.34 32.40 -3.45
C ASN A 69 5.27 33.82 -4.03
N THR A 70 5.08 33.96 -5.35
CA THR A 70 4.92 35.27 -5.99
C THR A 70 3.58 35.93 -5.62
N LEU A 71 2.51 35.15 -5.52
CA LEU A 71 1.19 35.71 -5.23
C LEU A 71 1.02 36.09 -3.74
N PHE A 72 1.68 35.36 -2.84
CA PHE A 72 1.57 35.54 -1.39
C PHE A 72 2.82 36.21 -0.77
N GLU A 73 3.48 37.14 -1.47
CA GLU A 73 4.60 37.94 -0.91
C GLU A 73 4.17 38.75 0.34
N GLY A 74 2.88 39.10 0.43
CA GLY A 74 2.26 39.88 1.50
C GLY A 74 1.42 39.07 2.49
N GLU A 75 0.50 39.74 3.16
CA GLU A 75 -0.57 39.07 3.91
C GLU A 75 -1.59 38.50 2.92
N VAL A 76 -1.95 37.23 3.10
CA VAL A 76 -2.90 36.55 2.22
C VAL A 76 -4.28 37.20 2.29
N SER A 77 -4.84 37.50 1.12
CA SER A 77 -6.23 37.91 0.99
C SER A 77 -7.10 36.80 0.40
N SER A 78 -8.42 36.95 0.55
CA SER A 78 -9.38 36.04 -0.08
C SER A 78 -9.32 36.10 -1.62
N ALA A 79 -8.92 37.24 -2.19
CA ALA A 79 -8.76 37.40 -3.64
C ALA A 79 -7.56 36.58 -4.13
N ASP A 80 -6.43 36.63 -3.41
CA ASP A 80 -5.23 35.89 -3.76
C ASP A 80 -5.47 34.36 -3.71
N LEU A 81 -6.19 33.87 -2.69
CA LEU A 81 -6.56 32.45 -2.59
C LEU A 81 -7.43 32.01 -3.77
N ARG A 82 -8.39 32.84 -4.19
CA ARG A 82 -9.24 32.58 -5.35
C ARG A 82 -8.45 32.60 -6.64
N GLU A 83 -7.56 33.57 -6.81
CA GLU A 83 -6.70 33.67 -7.99
C GLU A 83 -5.80 32.43 -8.11
N LEU A 84 -5.10 32.04 -7.05
CA LEU A 84 -4.24 30.84 -7.09
C LEU A 84 -5.05 29.60 -7.41
N THR A 85 -6.23 29.45 -6.80
CA THR A 85 -7.09 28.28 -7.04
C THR A 85 -7.55 28.24 -8.49
N HIS A 86 -7.99 29.36 -9.04
CA HIS A 86 -8.43 29.45 -10.43
C HIS A 86 -7.29 29.13 -11.40
N TRP A 87 -6.14 29.76 -11.17
CA TRP A 87 -4.95 29.52 -11.98
C TRP A 87 -4.51 28.06 -11.89
N THR A 88 -4.51 27.44 -10.71
CA THR A 88 -4.11 26.03 -10.52
C THR A 88 -5.06 25.09 -11.24
N LEU A 89 -6.38 25.32 -11.16
CA LEU A 89 -7.36 24.53 -11.90
C LEU A 89 -7.15 24.63 -13.41
N GLN A 90 -6.90 25.83 -13.95
CA GLN A 90 -6.60 26.02 -15.37
C GLN A 90 -5.28 25.34 -15.77
N PHE A 91 -4.24 25.50 -14.95
CA PHE A 91 -2.93 24.89 -15.17
C PHE A 91 -3.00 23.36 -15.25
N LEU A 92 -3.80 22.74 -14.38
CA LEU A 92 -4.02 21.29 -14.37
C LEU A 92 -5.00 20.82 -15.46
N GLY A 93 -5.69 21.72 -16.16
CA GLY A 93 -6.74 21.35 -17.12
C GLY A 93 -8.05 20.90 -16.47
N LEU A 94 -8.32 21.36 -15.26
CA LEU A 94 -9.50 21.05 -14.45
C LEU A 94 -10.51 22.20 -14.40
N GLY A 95 -10.30 23.28 -15.15
CA GLY A 95 -11.13 24.49 -15.11
C GLY A 95 -12.63 24.22 -15.31
N ASP A 96 -12.97 23.31 -16.24
CA ASP A 96 -14.36 22.95 -16.54
C ASP A 96 -14.89 21.80 -15.69
N PHE A 97 -14.02 21.06 -14.98
CA PHE A 97 -14.38 19.84 -14.27
C PHE A 97 -15.17 20.11 -12.98
N PHE A 98 -14.73 21.10 -12.21
CA PHE A 98 -15.35 21.45 -10.93
C PHE A 98 -16.50 22.46 -11.06
N GLY A 99 -16.72 23.04 -12.25
CA GLY A 99 -17.75 24.07 -12.46
C GLY A 99 -17.40 25.42 -11.82
N GLU A 100 -18.42 26.22 -11.49
CA GLU A 100 -18.22 27.59 -10.99
C GLU A 100 -17.56 27.60 -9.59
N MET A 101 -16.39 28.22 -9.52
CA MET A 101 -15.58 28.32 -8.30
C MET A 101 -16.25 29.05 -7.14
N ASP A 102 -17.17 29.99 -7.42
CA ASP A 102 -17.83 30.78 -6.38
C ASP A 102 -18.71 29.95 -5.44
N HIS A 103 -19.03 28.70 -5.85
CA HIS A 103 -19.75 27.74 -5.01
C HIS A 103 -18.83 26.83 -4.17
N HIS A 104 -17.51 26.97 -4.30
CA HIS A 104 -16.54 26.13 -3.60
C HIS A 104 -16.07 26.78 -2.30
N HIS A 105 -16.01 25.98 -1.23
CA HIS A 105 -15.63 26.44 0.10
C HIS A 105 -14.14 26.25 0.36
N PHE A 106 -13.45 27.32 0.76
CA PHE A 106 -12.13 27.21 1.37
C PHE A 106 -12.24 26.62 2.78
N ARG A 107 -11.36 25.68 3.11
CA ARG A 107 -11.29 25.07 4.42
C ARG A 107 -10.02 25.48 5.13
N PHE A 108 -10.18 25.98 6.35
CA PHE A 108 -9.09 26.46 7.17
C PHE A 108 -9.04 25.63 8.44
N ARG A 109 -7.83 25.17 8.78
CA ARG A 109 -7.53 24.57 10.08
C ARG A 109 -6.41 25.38 10.70
N SER A 110 -6.64 25.92 11.89
CA SER A 110 -5.62 26.58 12.69
C SER A 110 -5.24 25.67 13.85
N GLN A 111 -3.95 25.44 14.04
CA GLN A 111 -3.42 24.65 15.16
C GLN A 111 -2.20 25.36 15.76
N PRO A 112 -2.12 25.52 17.09
CA PRO A 112 -0.95 26.09 17.73
C PRO A 112 0.25 25.15 17.54
N VAL A 113 1.33 25.69 16.98
CA VAL A 113 2.60 24.97 16.78
C VAL A 113 3.43 25.04 18.05
N LYS A 114 3.98 23.91 18.52
CA LYS A 114 4.93 23.88 19.63
C LYS A 114 6.35 24.10 19.09
N PRO A 115 7.05 25.19 19.46
CA PRO A 115 8.37 25.51 18.89
C PRO A 115 9.43 24.44 19.18
N ASP A 116 9.33 23.70 20.30
CA ASP A 116 10.30 22.68 20.70
C ASP A 116 10.10 21.30 20.03
N LYS A 117 9.06 21.17 19.20
CA LYS A 117 8.83 20.00 18.36
C LYS A 117 8.47 20.49 16.96
N PRO A 118 9.44 20.64 16.05
CA PRO A 118 9.10 20.72 14.63
C PRO A 118 8.29 19.46 14.30
N GLU A 119 6.99 19.61 14.05
CA GLU A 119 6.19 18.52 13.52
C GLU A 119 6.76 18.16 12.15
N SER A 120 6.84 16.87 11.86
CA SER A 120 7.14 16.36 10.52
C SER A 120 6.28 17.10 9.51
N GLU A 121 6.87 17.52 8.39
CA GLU A 121 6.10 17.99 7.24
C GLU A 121 5.39 16.78 6.62
N ASP A 122 4.36 16.29 7.30
CA ASP A 122 3.49 15.28 6.73
C ASP A 122 2.72 15.95 5.58
N ASP A 123 2.93 15.43 4.37
CA ASP A 123 2.16 15.80 3.19
C ASP A 123 0.68 15.51 3.48
N PRO A 124 -0.19 16.54 3.53
CA PRO A 124 -1.57 16.37 3.95
C PRO A 124 -2.47 15.80 2.84
N LEU A 125 -1.99 15.71 1.61
CA LEU A 125 -2.81 15.39 0.43
C LEU A 125 -2.34 14.14 -0.31
N ASN A 126 -1.05 13.83 -0.29
CA ASN A 126 -0.46 12.86 -1.19
C ASN A 126 -0.07 11.56 -0.51
N SER A 127 -0.15 10.47 -1.27
CA SER A 127 0.36 9.18 -0.84
C SER A 127 1.85 9.11 -1.06
N PHE A 128 2.58 8.52 -0.10
CA PHE A 128 3.99 8.19 -0.27
C PHE A 128 4.25 7.10 -1.34
N LEU A 129 3.20 6.45 -1.84
CA LEU A 129 3.29 5.36 -2.83
C LEU A 129 3.25 5.83 -4.29
N LEU A 130 3.14 7.13 -4.57
CA LEU A 130 2.93 7.61 -5.94
C LEU A 130 4.09 7.26 -6.88
N ASP A 131 5.32 7.46 -6.45
CA ASP A 131 6.51 7.12 -7.25
C ASP A 131 6.61 5.61 -7.48
N ASP A 132 6.31 4.80 -6.45
CA ASP A 132 6.28 3.34 -6.57
C ASP A 132 5.23 2.90 -7.59
N LEU A 133 4.04 3.51 -7.59
CA LEU A 133 2.99 3.21 -8.56
C LEU A 133 3.38 3.58 -9.99
N ALA A 134 4.06 4.72 -10.18
CA ALA A 134 4.60 5.12 -11.49
C ALA A 134 5.67 4.14 -11.99
N ASP A 135 6.59 3.74 -11.11
CA ASP A 135 7.63 2.76 -11.44
C ASP A 135 7.05 1.39 -11.81
N VAL A 136 6.00 0.96 -11.10
CA VAL A 136 5.24 -0.26 -11.45
C VAL A 136 4.56 -0.12 -12.80
N ALA A 137 3.93 1.02 -13.10
CA ALA A 137 3.31 1.27 -14.41
C ALA A 137 4.33 1.23 -15.55
N ASP A 138 5.50 1.87 -15.37
CA ASP A 138 6.60 1.86 -16.34
C ASP A 138 7.16 0.44 -16.54
N ALA A 139 7.30 -0.33 -15.46
CA ALA A 139 7.72 -1.74 -15.53
C ALA A 139 6.73 -2.58 -16.37
N ILE A 140 5.42 -2.45 -16.11
CA ILE A 140 4.38 -3.15 -16.86
C ILE A 140 4.42 -2.77 -18.35
N SER A 141 4.58 -1.47 -18.67
CA SER A 141 4.65 -1.00 -20.06
C SER A 141 5.82 -1.60 -20.86
N ARG A 142 6.91 -1.93 -20.17
CA ARG A 142 8.10 -2.60 -20.72
C ARG A 142 7.97 -4.13 -20.75
N GLY A 143 6.81 -4.67 -20.36
CA GLY A 143 6.57 -6.10 -20.31
C GLY A 143 7.12 -6.80 -19.06
N VAL A 144 7.61 -6.06 -18.07
CA VAL A 144 8.02 -6.62 -16.78
C VAL A 144 6.77 -6.82 -15.93
N LYS A 145 6.43 -8.09 -15.70
CA LYS A 145 5.24 -8.50 -14.96
C LYS A 145 5.60 -9.47 -13.84
N SER A 146 4.70 -9.60 -12.87
CA SER A 146 4.78 -10.63 -11.84
C SER A 146 3.41 -11.30 -11.69
N GLU A 147 3.39 -12.60 -11.43
CA GLU A 147 2.13 -13.35 -11.26
C GLU A 147 1.24 -12.74 -10.15
N PRO A 148 1.76 -12.32 -8.98
CA PRO A 148 0.93 -11.69 -7.95
C PRO A 148 0.26 -10.39 -8.44
N LEU A 149 0.99 -9.55 -9.18
CA LEU A 149 0.47 -8.28 -9.70
C LEU A 149 -0.54 -8.51 -10.81
N ASP A 150 -0.26 -9.44 -11.71
CA ASP A 150 -1.22 -9.84 -12.76
C ASP A 150 -2.49 -10.41 -12.11
N GLN A 151 -2.35 -11.23 -11.07
CA GLN A 151 -3.50 -11.76 -10.33
C GLN A 151 -4.29 -10.64 -9.63
N TYR A 152 -3.62 -9.63 -9.07
CA TYR A 152 -4.27 -8.49 -8.41
C TYR A 152 -5.03 -7.58 -9.39
N LEU A 153 -4.45 -7.31 -10.56
CA LEU A 153 -5.03 -6.43 -11.58
C LEU A 153 -6.06 -7.11 -12.49
N ARG A 154 -6.15 -8.45 -12.46
CA ARG A 154 -7.15 -9.20 -13.23
C ARG A 154 -8.56 -8.87 -12.75
N TYR A 155 -9.49 -8.73 -13.70
CA TYR A 155 -10.91 -8.66 -13.38
C TYR A 155 -11.35 -9.91 -12.64
N HIS A 156 -12.02 -9.71 -11.51
CA HIS A 156 -12.55 -10.81 -10.71
C HIS A 156 -13.69 -11.51 -11.46
N ASP A 157 -13.56 -12.82 -11.68
CA ASP A 157 -14.63 -13.67 -12.22
C ASP A 157 -15.59 -14.07 -11.09
N PRO A 158 -16.85 -13.58 -11.08
CA PRO A 158 -17.82 -13.92 -10.05
C PRO A 158 -18.13 -15.42 -9.96
N GLU A 159 -17.99 -16.17 -11.06
CA GLU A 159 -18.29 -17.61 -11.11
C GLU A 159 -17.26 -18.45 -10.34
N LEU A 160 -16.05 -17.91 -10.13
CA LEU A 160 -15.01 -18.54 -9.30
C LEU A 160 -15.24 -18.33 -7.80
N ARG A 161 -16.22 -17.50 -7.41
CA ARG A 161 -16.53 -17.25 -6.00
C ARG A 161 -17.19 -18.48 -5.38
N LEU A 162 -16.49 -19.12 -4.46
CA LEU A 162 -17.03 -20.22 -3.68
C LEU A 162 -17.66 -19.71 -2.38
N HIS A 163 -18.98 -19.84 -2.24
CA HIS A 163 -19.66 -19.63 -0.97
C HIS A 163 -19.50 -20.87 -0.08
N VAL A 164 -19.02 -20.70 1.15
CA VAL A 164 -18.72 -21.81 2.08
C VAL A 164 -19.96 -22.67 2.37
N ASP A 165 -21.15 -22.06 2.34
CA ASP A 165 -22.43 -22.75 2.58
C ASP A 165 -22.98 -23.48 1.36
N ASP A 166 -22.39 -23.30 0.17
CA ASP A 166 -22.81 -24.02 -1.03
C ASP A 166 -22.43 -25.51 -0.94
N LYS A 167 -23.33 -26.40 -1.39
CA LYS A 167 -23.04 -27.84 -1.50
C LYS A 167 -21.80 -28.14 -2.36
N ARG A 168 -21.52 -27.28 -3.35
CA ARG A 168 -20.34 -27.39 -4.21
C ARG A 168 -19.03 -27.11 -3.48
N ALA A 169 -19.08 -26.42 -2.34
CA ALA A 169 -17.92 -26.10 -1.53
C ALA A 169 -17.46 -27.26 -0.64
N SER A 170 -18.34 -28.21 -0.31
CA SER A 170 -18.04 -29.25 0.67
C SER A 170 -16.79 -30.07 0.32
N LEU A 171 -16.68 -30.55 -0.93
CA LEU A 171 -15.52 -31.36 -1.35
C LEU A 171 -14.20 -30.55 -1.36
N PRO A 172 -14.12 -29.36 -1.98
CA PRO A 172 -12.92 -28.51 -1.89
C PRO A 172 -12.51 -28.19 -0.46
N LEU A 173 -13.46 -27.83 0.40
CA LEU A 173 -13.21 -27.47 1.80
C LEU A 173 -12.69 -28.67 2.60
N MET A 174 -13.30 -29.84 2.43
CA MET A 174 -12.83 -31.08 3.05
C MET A 174 -11.39 -31.38 2.64
N GLY A 175 -11.06 -31.30 1.34
CA GLY A 175 -9.70 -31.52 0.85
C GLY A 175 -8.67 -30.58 1.50
N ARG A 176 -9.04 -29.32 1.76
CA ARG A 176 -8.16 -28.36 2.47
C ARG A 176 -8.06 -28.60 3.97
N LEU A 177 -8.93 -29.41 4.56
CA LEU A 177 -8.95 -29.74 5.99
C LEU A 177 -8.62 -31.22 6.26
N MET A 178 -8.14 -31.95 5.25
CA MET A 178 -7.62 -33.30 5.45
C MET A 178 -6.29 -33.26 6.23
N PRO A 179 -5.96 -34.28 7.05
CA PRO A 179 -4.76 -34.28 7.88
C PRO A 179 -3.43 -34.04 7.15
N ASP A 180 -3.34 -34.43 5.88
CA ASP A 180 -2.18 -34.23 5.01
C ASP A 180 -2.02 -32.78 4.53
N ALA A 181 -3.07 -31.96 4.61
CA ALA A 181 -3.02 -30.54 4.29
C ALA A 181 -2.50 -29.67 5.45
N TYR A 182 -2.35 -30.24 6.65
CA TYR A 182 -1.84 -29.51 7.82
C TYR A 182 -0.31 -29.41 7.77
N ALA A 183 0.22 -28.27 8.22
CA ALA A 183 1.65 -28.14 8.44
C ALA A 183 2.12 -29.11 9.54
N SER A 184 3.37 -29.57 9.40
CA SER A 184 4.05 -30.39 10.40
C SER A 184 4.42 -29.58 11.66
N SER A 185 4.21 -28.26 11.66
CA SER A 185 4.51 -27.36 12.76
C SER A 185 3.37 -26.40 13.04
N CYS A 186 3.34 -25.89 14.28
CA CYS A 186 2.45 -24.83 14.73
C CYS A 186 3.24 -23.86 15.61
N TRP A 187 2.68 -22.67 15.82
CA TRP A 187 3.30 -21.69 16.70
C TRP A 187 3.31 -22.19 18.15
N PRO A 188 4.42 -22.05 18.89
CA PRO A 188 4.48 -22.46 20.28
C PRO A 188 3.55 -21.59 21.15
N THR A 189 2.63 -22.22 21.87
CA THR A 189 1.69 -21.55 22.77
C THR A 189 1.62 -22.27 24.12
N GLU A 190 1.40 -21.52 25.20
CA GLU A 190 1.24 -22.09 26.55
C GLU A 190 -0.07 -22.88 26.72
N HIS A 191 -1.04 -22.63 25.83
CA HIS A 191 -2.34 -23.31 25.82
C HIS A 191 -2.59 -23.91 24.45
N HIS A 192 -3.18 -25.12 24.40
CA HIS A 192 -3.58 -25.81 23.16
C HIS A 192 -4.78 -25.15 22.47
N LEU A 193 -4.69 -23.85 22.18
CA LEU A 193 -5.69 -23.10 21.43
C LEU A 193 -5.35 -23.21 19.95
N GLY A 194 -5.78 -24.30 19.32
CA GLY A 194 -5.67 -24.49 17.88
C GLY A 194 -6.50 -23.47 17.09
N LEU A 195 -6.19 -23.32 15.81
CA LEU A 195 -6.95 -22.48 14.89
C LEU A 195 -8.39 -22.98 14.78
N VAL A 196 -9.35 -22.06 14.67
CA VAL A 196 -10.72 -22.41 14.28
C VAL A 196 -10.74 -22.84 12.81
N HIS A 197 -11.77 -23.59 12.39
CA HIS A 197 -11.86 -24.16 11.04
C HIS A 197 -11.62 -23.14 9.91
N SER A 198 -12.17 -21.93 10.00
CA SER A 198 -11.99 -20.90 8.97
C SER A 198 -10.55 -20.38 8.89
N GLN A 199 -9.86 -20.28 10.03
CA GLN A 199 -8.45 -19.91 10.08
C GLN A 199 -7.57 -21.03 9.56
N GLN A 200 -7.83 -22.28 9.97
CA GLN A 200 -7.09 -23.44 9.49
C GLN A 200 -7.25 -23.63 7.98
N LEU A 201 -8.48 -23.47 7.48
CA LEU A 201 -8.78 -23.48 6.06
C LEU A 201 -7.96 -22.44 5.31
N ALA A 202 -7.87 -21.22 5.85
CA ALA A 202 -7.07 -20.16 5.25
C ALA A 202 -5.57 -20.50 5.25
N VAL A 203 -5.01 -21.00 6.37
CA VAL A 203 -3.61 -21.43 6.45
C VAL A 203 -3.30 -22.53 5.42
N ASN A 204 -4.12 -23.59 5.38
CA ASN A 204 -3.90 -24.72 4.48
C ASN A 204 -4.08 -24.30 3.01
N THR A 205 -5.02 -23.39 2.72
CA THR A 205 -5.20 -22.84 1.37
C THR A 205 -4.01 -21.99 0.95
N ILE A 206 -3.47 -21.15 1.84
CA ILE A 206 -2.26 -20.36 1.57
C ILE A 206 -1.09 -21.28 1.26
N GLN A 207 -0.82 -22.28 2.11
CA GLN A 207 0.30 -23.19 1.90
C GLN A 207 0.17 -23.96 0.59
N SER A 208 -0.98 -24.58 0.35
CA SER A 208 -1.20 -25.35 -0.87
C SER A 208 -1.21 -24.54 -2.17
N THR A 209 -1.40 -23.21 -2.10
CA THR A 209 -1.44 -22.33 -3.27
C THR A 209 -0.10 -21.61 -3.50
N LEU A 210 0.60 -21.24 -2.42
CA LEU A 210 1.76 -20.35 -2.48
C LEU A 210 3.08 -20.98 -2.01
N ALA A 211 3.10 -22.20 -1.45
CA ALA A 211 4.35 -22.79 -0.93
C ALA A 211 5.43 -22.95 -2.01
N ASP A 212 5.05 -23.43 -3.20
CA ASP A 212 5.96 -23.74 -4.30
C ASP A 212 5.81 -22.77 -5.49
N GLY A 213 5.08 -21.66 -5.31
CA GLY A 213 4.67 -20.79 -6.39
C GLY A 213 4.73 -19.30 -6.07
N GLN A 214 4.38 -18.50 -7.07
CA GLN A 214 4.14 -17.07 -6.92
C GLN A 214 2.63 -16.83 -7.03
N GLY A 215 2.13 -15.85 -6.29
CA GLY A 215 0.73 -15.45 -6.35
C GLY A 215 0.34 -14.54 -5.21
N LEU A 216 -0.95 -14.28 -5.10
CA LEU A 216 -1.56 -13.46 -4.07
C LEU A 216 -2.79 -14.17 -3.50
N LEU A 217 -2.94 -14.13 -2.18
CA LEU A 217 -4.15 -14.60 -1.52
C LEU A 217 -4.51 -13.65 -0.38
N GLY A 218 -5.68 -13.01 -0.49
CA GLY A 218 -6.22 -12.13 0.53
C GLY A 218 -7.02 -12.91 1.57
N VAL A 219 -6.72 -12.70 2.85
CA VAL A 219 -7.54 -13.23 3.96
C VAL A 219 -8.17 -12.06 4.69
N ASN A 220 -9.49 -11.94 4.54
CA ASN A 220 -10.28 -10.94 5.24
C ASN A 220 -11.04 -11.58 6.39
N GLY A 221 -11.05 -10.89 7.53
CA GLY A 221 -11.84 -11.30 8.69
C GLY A 221 -12.29 -10.07 9.48
N PRO A 222 -13.46 -10.09 10.14
CA PRO A 222 -13.88 -9.01 11.03
C PRO A 222 -12.83 -8.66 12.11
N PRO A 223 -12.92 -7.48 12.75
CA PRO A 223 -12.11 -7.17 13.92
C PRO A 223 -12.26 -8.26 15.01
N GLY A 224 -11.15 -8.64 15.64
CA GLY A 224 -11.15 -9.66 16.70
C GLY A 224 -11.19 -11.12 16.26
N THR A 225 -11.27 -11.46 14.96
CA THR A 225 -11.34 -12.86 14.49
C THR A 225 -9.99 -13.58 14.39
N GLY A 226 -9.02 -13.21 15.23
CA GLY A 226 -7.75 -13.93 15.37
C GLY A 226 -6.85 -13.97 14.11
N LYS A 227 -6.89 -12.95 13.24
CA LYS A 227 -5.99 -12.86 12.06
C LYS A 227 -4.50 -12.97 12.44
N THR A 228 -4.10 -12.39 13.57
CA THR A 228 -2.74 -12.52 14.10
C THR A 228 -2.41 -13.95 14.48
N THR A 229 -3.38 -14.71 15.00
CA THR A 229 -3.20 -16.13 15.34
C THR A 229 -2.97 -16.97 14.09
N LEU A 230 -3.77 -16.74 13.03
CA LEU A 230 -3.56 -17.35 11.72
C LEU A 230 -2.14 -17.09 11.18
N LEU A 231 -1.67 -15.83 11.25
CA LEU A 231 -0.35 -15.46 10.77
C LEU A 231 0.78 -16.17 11.53
N ARG A 232 0.61 -16.42 12.83
CA ARG A 232 1.60 -17.14 13.65
C ARG A 232 1.84 -18.56 13.15
N ASP A 233 0.77 -19.31 12.92
CA ASP A 233 0.89 -20.69 12.42
C ASP A 233 1.44 -20.74 11.00
N LEU A 234 1.07 -19.77 10.16
CA LEU A 234 1.66 -19.64 8.83
C LEU A 234 3.17 -19.36 8.90
N ILE A 235 3.62 -18.47 9.79
CA ILE A 235 5.04 -18.18 10.00
C ILE A 235 5.77 -19.42 10.52
N ALA A 236 5.19 -20.15 11.47
CA ALA A 236 5.77 -21.40 11.99
C ALA A 236 5.97 -22.42 10.86
N ALA A 237 4.95 -22.62 10.01
CA ALA A 237 5.04 -23.50 8.86
C ALA A 237 6.16 -23.10 7.89
N ILE A 238 6.27 -21.80 7.56
CA ILE A 238 7.31 -21.28 6.66
C ILE A 238 8.71 -21.47 7.26
N ILE A 239 8.89 -21.16 8.54
CA ILE A 239 10.20 -21.28 9.22
C ILE A 239 10.62 -22.74 9.29
N THR A 240 9.71 -23.65 9.66
CA THR A 240 10.01 -25.09 9.72
C THR A 240 10.34 -25.64 8.33
N SER A 241 9.56 -25.29 7.30
CA SER A 241 9.83 -25.71 5.91
C SER A 241 11.23 -25.26 5.44
N ARG A 242 11.62 -24.01 5.75
CA ARG A 242 12.96 -23.51 5.45
C ARG A 242 14.05 -24.23 6.25
N ALA A 243 13.80 -24.51 7.53
CA ALA A 243 14.73 -25.27 8.37
C ALA A 243 14.93 -26.70 7.85
N ASP A 244 13.86 -27.38 7.43
CA ASP A 244 13.91 -28.70 6.82
C ASP A 244 14.69 -28.71 5.50
N ALA A 245 14.56 -27.65 4.70
CA ALA A 245 15.38 -27.47 3.50
C ALA A 245 16.87 -27.31 3.84
N PHE A 246 17.21 -26.52 4.86
CA PHE A 246 18.60 -26.36 5.31
C PHE A 246 19.17 -27.61 5.97
N ALA A 247 18.35 -28.38 6.69
CA ALA A 247 18.78 -29.64 7.31
C ALA A 247 19.21 -30.71 6.30
N LYS A 248 18.78 -30.59 5.03
CA LYS A 248 19.21 -31.46 3.93
C LYS A 248 20.60 -31.10 3.39
N LEU A 249 21.15 -29.94 3.74
CA LEU A 249 22.49 -29.54 3.33
C LEU A 249 23.55 -30.25 4.15
N ARG A 250 24.66 -30.61 3.51
CA ARG A 250 25.77 -31.29 4.19
C ARG A 250 26.53 -30.33 5.11
N ARG A 251 26.65 -29.05 4.72
CA ARG A 251 27.27 -27.97 5.50
C ARG A 251 26.47 -26.69 5.33
N ALA A 252 26.47 -25.84 6.35
CA ALA A 252 25.79 -24.54 6.30
C ALA A 252 26.29 -23.64 5.15
N SER A 253 27.56 -23.76 4.77
CA SER A 253 28.15 -23.04 3.63
C SER A 253 27.46 -23.35 2.30
N ASP A 254 26.87 -24.54 2.16
CA ASP A 254 26.24 -24.99 0.91
C ASP A 254 24.94 -24.23 0.62
N ALA A 255 24.41 -23.48 1.60
CA ALA A 255 23.26 -22.59 1.43
C ALA A 255 23.62 -21.28 0.70
N PHE A 256 24.92 -20.96 0.60
CA PHE A 256 25.40 -19.72 0.03
C PHE A 256 26.07 -20.00 -1.32
N LEU A 257 25.77 -19.18 -2.32
CA LEU A 257 26.47 -19.24 -3.61
C LEU A 257 27.94 -18.86 -3.39
N SER A 258 28.85 -19.64 -3.97
CA SER A 258 30.29 -19.65 -3.66
C SER A 258 31.08 -18.40 -4.07
N ASP A 259 30.43 -17.36 -4.61
CA ASP A 259 31.08 -16.10 -4.94
C ASP A 259 30.17 -14.95 -4.52
N GLY A 260 30.73 -13.95 -3.85
CA GLY A 260 30.08 -12.66 -3.57
C GLY A 260 29.81 -11.84 -4.82
N ALA A 261 29.38 -12.48 -5.91
CA ALA A 261 28.82 -11.83 -7.07
C ALA A 261 27.57 -11.08 -6.59
N LYS A 262 27.62 -9.76 -6.64
CA LYS A 262 26.43 -8.91 -6.62
C LYS A 262 25.42 -9.57 -7.56
N LEU A 263 24.26 -9.93 -7.01
CA LEU A 263 23.13 -10.45 -7.78
C LEU A 263 22.95 -9.52 -9.00
N PRO A 264 22.98 -10.04 -10.24
CA PRO A 264 22.66 -9.22 -11.39
C PRO A 264 21.24 -8.72 -11.18
N THR A 265 21.05 -7.40 -11.28
CA THR A 265 19.75 -6.73 -11.24
C THR A 265 18.95 -7.11 -12.48
N THR A 266 18.50 -8.36 -12.53
CA THR A 266 17.59 -8.87 -13.54
C THR A 266 16.59 -9.74 -12.81
N VAL A 267 15.35 -9.28 -12.82
CA VAL A 267 14.21 -9.90 -12.17
C VAL A 267 14.00 -11.30 -12.76
N ALA A 268 14.45 -12.33 -12.05
CA ALA A 268 14.08 -13.71 -12.31
C ALA A 268 14.05 -14.51 -11.00
N GLY A 269 12.85 -14.66 -10.45
CA GLY A 269 12.39 -15.95 -9.93
C GLY A 269 13.06 -16.57 -8.71
N SER A 270 13.53 -15.82 -7.71
CA SER A 270 13.85 -16.42 -6.41
C SER A 270 13.53 -15.49 -5.23
N ASN A 271 12.83 -16.05 -4.24
CA ASN A 271 12.45 -15.40 -2.99
C ASN A 271 13.67 -14.74 -2.34
N THR A 272 13.74 -13.42 -2.37
CA THR A 272 14.84 -12.64 -1.80
C THR A 272 14.53 -12.30 -0.34
N VAL A 273 15.39 -12.76 0.58
CA VAL A 273 15.43 -12.26 1.96
C VAL A 273 16.54 -11.22 2.03
N SER A 274 16.19 -9.95 2.25
CA SER A 274 17.18 -8.92 2.60
C SER A 274 17.39 -8.96 4.11
N GLY A 275 18.52 -9.51 4.54
CA GLY A 275 18.97 -9.48 5.94
C GLY A 275 20.18 -8.58 6.06
N SER A 276 20.04 -7.42 6.69
CA SER A 276 21.18 -6.64 7.18
C SER A 276 21.74 -7.32 8.42
N THR A 277 23.01 -7.71 8.40
CA THR A 277 23.72 -8.25 9.56
C THR A 277 24.28 -7.12 10.42
N PRO A 278 23.92 -7.00 11.71
CA PRO A 278 24.72 -6.25 12.66
C PRO A 278 25.98 -7.05 12.97
N HIS A 279 27.13 -6.39 12.88
CA HIS A 279 28.44 -6.91 13.24
C HIS A 279 28.45 -7.34 14.72
N CYS A 280 28.50 -8.65 15.00
CA CYS A 280 28.74 -9.16 16.35
C CYS A 280 30.19 -9.66 16.43
N MET A 281 31.05 -8.89 17.10
CA MET A 281 32.41 -9.32 17.44
C MET A 281 32.34 -10.50 18.39
N ALA A 282 32.76 -11.68 17.93
CA ALA A 282 33.06 -12.80 18.80
C ALA A 282 34.45 -12.57 19.44
N SER A 283 34.45 -12.28 20.74
CA SER A 283 35.64 -12.43 21.59
C SER A 283 35.95 -13.93 21.70
N LYS A 284 37.18 -14.31 21.30
CA LYS A 284 37.74 -15.65 21.54
C LYS A 284 38.06 -15.80 23.02
N SER A 285 37.57 -16.89 23.62
CA SER A 285 38.23 -17.54 24.77
C SER A 285 39.30 -18.51 24.25
#